data_AF-A0A1H2Q2W4-F1
#
_entry.id   AF-A0A1H2Q2W4-F1
#
_cell.length_a   1.000
_cell.length_b   1.000
_cell.length_c   1.000
_cell.angle_alpha   90.00
_cell.angle_beta   90.00
_cell.angle_gamma   90.00
#
_symmetry.space_group_name_H-M   'P 1'
#
loop_
_entity.id
_entity.type
_entity.pdbx_description
1 polymer ?
#
loop_
_entity_poly.entity_id
_entity_poly.type
_entity_poly.pdbx_seq_one_letter_code
_entity_poly.pdbx_strand_id
1 'polypeptide(L)'
;MIIGAILGLLIFPFVWIFFADFNLAIAVSLSLIIASSIASTIGMVLPWLLQRLGTDPAYGSGPLVTIIQDILSLLVYFLIVSMFVF
;
A
#
# COMPACT_ATOMS: atom_id res chain seq x y z
N MET A 1 -7.77 -5.38 -1.33
CA MET A 1 -7.76 -6.19 -0.09
C MET A 1 -7.32 -7.64 -0.33
N ILE A 2 -8.05 -8.47 -1.10
CA ILE A 2 -7.66 -9.88 -1.36
C ILE A 2 -6.25 -10.00 -1.98
N ILE A 3 -5.96 -9.16 -2.99
CA ILE A 3 -4.63 -9.11 -3.63
C ILE A 3 -3.54 -8.81 -2.60
N GLY A 4 -3.78 -7.88 -1.68
CA GLY A 4 -2.87 -7.54 -0.59
C GLY A 4 -2.55 -8.71 0.33
N ALA A 5 -3.59 -9.44 0.73
CA ALA A 5 -3.43 -10.64 1.56
C ALA A 5 -2.61 -11.72 0.84
N ILE A 6 -2.89 -11.96 -0.44
CA ILE A 6 -2.13 -12.93 -1.25
C ILE A 6 -0.67 -12.49 -1.38
N LEU A 7 -0.41 -11.23 -1.73
CA LEU A 7 0.95 -10.71 -1.88
C LEU A 7 1.73 -10.73 -0.56
N GLY A 8 1.11 -10.30 0.55
CA GLY A 8 1.73 -10.32 1.87
C GLY A 8 2.07 -11.74 2.33
N LEU A 9 1.17 -12.71 2.11
CA LEU A 9 1.38 -14.11 2.45
C LEU A 9 2.45 -14.77 1.58
N LEU A 10 2.52 -14.41 0.29
CA LEU A 10 3.57 -14.88 -0.61
C LEU A 10 4.94 -14.30 -0.26
N ILE A 11 5.02 -13.02 0.07
CA ILE A 11 6.30 -12.33 0.32
C ILE A 11 6.89 -12.68 1.69
N PHE A 12 6.05 -13.00 2.68
CA PHE A 12 6.47 -13.34 4.04
C PHE A 12 7.60 -14.40 4.08
N PRO A 13 7.42 -15.62 3.52
CA PRO A 13 8.46 -16.65 3.55
C PRO A 13 9.71 -16.25 2.79
N PHE A 14 9.58 -15.49 1.68
CA PHE A 14 10.75 -15.02 0.93
C PHE A 14 11.60 -14.06 1.76
N VAL A 15 10.99 -13.05 2.39
CA VAL A 15 11.73 -12.10 3.23
C VAL A 15 12.36 -12.82 4.42
N TRP A 16 11.63 -13.72 5.06
CA TRP A 16 12.16 -14.45 6.20
C TRP A 16 13.36 -15.33 5.85
N ILE A 17 13.32 -16.04 4.72
CA ILE A 17 14.41 -16.93 4.28
C ILE A 17 15.65 -16.12 3.86
N PHE A 18 15.48 -15.00 3.16
CA PHE A 18 16.60 -14.22 2.63
C PHE A 18 17.27 -13.32 3.66
N PHE A 19 16.49 -12.74 4.57
CA PHE A 19 17.02 -11.78 5.57
C PHE A 19 17.22 -12.39 6.95
N ALA A 20 16.71 -13.61 7.19
CA ALA A 20 16.73 -14.29 8.49
C ALA A 20 16.14 -13.45 9.64
N ASP A 21 15.32 -12.45 9.33
CA ASP A 21 14.72 -11.51 10.28
C ASP A 21 13.19 -11.65 10.23
N PHE A 22 12.64 -12.18 11.32
CA PHE A 22 11.20 -12.39 11.46
C PHE A 22 10.42 -11.07 11.62
N ASN A 23 10.99 -10.08 12.30
CA ASN A 23 10.36 -8.79 12.50
C ASN A 23 10.27 -8.04 11.18
N LEU A 24 11.34 -8.08 10.38
CA LEU A 24 11.34 -7.52 9.03
C LEU A 24 10.32 -8.24 8.13
N ALA A 25 10.26 -9.57 8.16
CA ALA A 25 9.30 -10.34 7.36
C ALA A 25 7.84 -9.97 7.70
N ILE A 26 7.50 -9.87 8.99
CA ILE A 26 6.17 -9.42 9.42
C ILE A 26 5.91 -7.97 8.97
N ALA A 27 6.88 -7.07 9.16
CA ALA A 27 6.73 -5.66 8.82
C ALA A 27 6.44 -5.47 7.33
N VAL A 28 7.21 -6.12 6.45
CA VAL A 28 7.02 -6.05 4.99
C VAL A 28 5.65 -6.62 4.60
N SER A 29 5.30 -7.81 5.08
CA SER A 29 4.02 -8.45 4.72
C SER A 29 2.80 -7.68 5.21
N LEU A 30 2.82 -7.15 6.43
CA LEU A 30 1.75 -6.29 6.93
C LEU A 30 1.64 -4.98 6.15
N SER A 31 2.79 -4.39 5.79
CA SER A 31 2.80 -3.16 5.00
C SER A 31 2.13 -3.33 3.65
N LEU A 32 2.34 -4.45 2.96
CA LEU A 32 1.69 -4.76 1.70
C LEU A 32 0.17 -4.92 1.84
N ILE A 33 -0.29 -5.59 2.90
CA ILE A 33 -1.73 -5.79 3.15
C ILE A 33 -2.42 -4.45 3.39
N ILE A 34 -1.80 -3.59 4.22
CA ILE A 34 -2.36 -2.28 4.57
C ILE A 34 -2.28 -1.33 3.38
N ALA A 35 -1.12 -1.21 2.74
CA ALA A 35 -0.91 -0.31 1.60
C ALA A 35 -1.84 -0.66 0.43
N SER A 36 -2.00 -1.94 0.09
CA SER A 36 -2.93 -2.36 -0.98
C SER A 36 -4.40 -2.12 -0.63
N SER A 37 -4.77 -2.17 0.65
CA SER A 37 -6.12 -1.83 1.10
C SER A 37 -6.38 -0.34 0.92
N ILE A 38 -5.46 0.51 1.36
CA ILE A 38 -5.51 1.97 1.15
C ILE A 38 -5.52 2.30 -0.34
N ALA A 39 -4.67 1.67 -1.14
CA ALA A 39 -4.59 1.90 -2.57
C ALA A 39 -5.93 1.62 -3.27
N SER A 40 -6.61 0.52 -2.91
CA SER A 40 -7.94 0.21 -3.45
C SER A 40 -9.00 1.24 -3.06
N THR A 41 -8.93 1.79 -1.85
CA THR A 41 -9.83 2.86 -1.41
C THR A 41 -9.55 4.15 -2.16
N ILE A 42 -8.28 4.58 -2.25
CA ILE A 42 -7.87 5.80 -2.96
C ILE A 42 -8.25 5.76 -4.44
N GLY A 43 -8.09 4.60 -5.09
CA GLY A 43 -8.44 4.42 -6.49
C GLY A 43 -9.93 4.67 -6.80
N MET A 44 -10.81 4.51 -5.80
CA MET A 44 -12.25 4.81 -5.94
C MET A 44 -12.58 6.21 -5.41
N VAL A 45 -11.99 6.61 -4.29
CA VAL A 45 -12.30 7.88 -3.61
C VAL A 45 -11.77 9.08 -4.40
N LEU A 46 -10.59 8.99 -5.01
CA LEU A 46 -9.99 10.15 -5.68
C LEU A 46 -10.80 10.59 -6.91
N PRO A 47 -11.17 9.72 -7.87
CA PRO A 47 -11.99 10.13 -9.02
C PRO A 47 -13.37 10.64 -8.57
N TRP A 48 -13.97 10.01 -7.56
CA TRP A 48 -15.25 10.46 -6.99
C TRP A 48 -15.16 11.85 -6.35
N LEU A 49 -14.06 12.12 -5.63
CA LEU A 49 -13.83 13.43 -5.01
C LEU A 49 -13.65 14.52 -6.06
N LEU A 50 -12.88 14.24 -7.13
CA LEU A 50 -12.72 15.16 -8.26
C LEU A 50 -14.07 15.48 -8.91
N GLN A 51 -14.90 14.46 -9.13
CA GLN A 51 -16.26 14.64 -9.64
C GLN A 51 -17.08 15.60 -8.76
N ARG A 52 -17.02 15.42 -7.44
CA ARG A 52 -17.70 16.26 -6.44
C ARG A 52 -17.19 17.69 -6.42
N LEU A 53 -15.91 17.90 -6.73
CA LEU A 53 -15.29 19.23 -6.83
C LEU A 53 -15.50 19.89 -8.20
N GLY A 54 -16.23 19.25 -9.13
CA GLY A 54 -16.46 19.76 -10.48
C GLY A 54 -15.25 19.62 -11.41
N THR A 55 -14.24 18.85 -11.02
CA THR A 55 -13.06 18.54 -11.84
C THR A 55 -13.27 17.22 -12.56
N ASP A 56 -12.72 17.08 -13.77
CA ASP A 56 -12.85 15.85 -14.56
C ASP A 56 -12.23 14.64 -13.82
N PRO A 57 -13.02 13.59 -13.49
CA PRO A 57 -12.52 12.38 -12.84
C PRO A 57 -11.40 11.67 -13.61
N ALA A 58 -11.31 11.88 -14.92
CA ALA A 58 -10.26 11.31 -15.77
C ALA A 58 -8.85 11.72 -15.31
N TYR A 59 -8.68 12.91 -14.73
CA TYR A 59 -7.41 13.35 -14.14
C TYR A 59 -6.99 12.46 -12.97
N GLY A 60 -7.96 12.02 -12.16
CA GLY A 60 -7.72 11.16 -11.00
C GLY A 60 -7.32 9.76 -11.43
N SER A 61 -7.97 9.18 -12.44
CA SER A 61 -7.66 7.83 -12.92
C SER A 61 -6.31 7.67 -13.63
N GLY A 62 -5.60 8.77 -13.87
CA GLY A 62 -4.29 8.80 -14.50
C GLY A 62 -3.11 8.81 -13.51
N PRO A 63 -2.00 9.51 -13.83
CA PRO A 63 -0.79 9.54 -13.01
C PRO A 63 -0.99 10.03 -11.56
N LEU A 64 -2.06 10.77 -11.27
CA LEU A 64 -2.32 11.30 -9.93
C LEU A 64 -2.63 10.21 -8.91
N VAL A 65 -3.50 9.23 -9.23
CA VAL A 65 -3.78 8.11 -8.31
C VAL A 65 -2.51 7.35 -8.00
N THR A 66 -1.67 7.07 -8.99
CA THR A 66 -0.43 6.30 -8.79
C THR A 66 0.58 7.06 -7.93
N ILE A 67 0.78 8.37 -8.14
CA ILE A 67 1.66 9.19 -7.29
C ILE A 67 1.19 9.17 -5.83
N ILE A 68 -0.12 9.34 -5.60
CA ILE A 68 -0.67 9.31 -4.24
C ILE A 68 -0.50 7.92 -3.62
N GLN A 69 -0.74 6.85 -4.40
CA GLN A 69 -0.54 5.47 -3.95
C GLN A 69 0.93 5.19 -3.59
N ASP A 70 1.90 5.70 -4.37
CA ASP A 70 3.33 5.54 -4.09
C ASP A 70 3.71 6.23 -2.76
N ILE A 71 3.27 7.47 -2.56
CA ILE A 71 3.52 8.21 -1.31
C ILE A 71 2.91 7.49 -0.12
N LEU A 72 1.64 7.06 -0.23
CA LEU A 72 0.93 6.40 0.87
C LEU A 72 1.53 5.03 1.19
N SER A 73 1.90 4.25 0.18
CA SER A 73 2.50 2.93 0.38
C SER A 73 3.87 3.02 1.06
N LEU A 74 4.71 4.00 0.70
CA LEU A 74 5.96 4.29 1.40
C LEU A 74 5.73 4.73 2.84
N LEU A 75 4.75 5.61 3.09
CA LEU A 75 4.39 6.04 4.45
C LEU A 75 3.99 4.85 5.33
N VAL A 76 3.13 3.97 4.81
CA VAL A 76 2.71 2.74 5.51
C VAL A 76 3.89 1.82 5.79
N TYR A 77 4.75 1.62 4.80
CA TYR A 77 5.96 0.81 4.94
C TYR A 77 6.87 1.35 6.05
N PHE A 78 7.24 2.63 6.00
CA PHE A 78 8.14 3.22 6.99
C PHE A 78 7.52 3.23 8.40
N LEU A 79 6.22 3.50 8.52
CA LEU A 79 5.52 3.48 9.80
C LEU A 79 5.55 2.08 10.43
N ILE A 80 5.27 1.03 9.64
CA ILE A 80 5.26 -0.34 10.14
C ILE A 80 6.69 -0.81 10.45
N VAL A 81 7.64 -0.57 9.57
CA VAL A 81 9.05 -0.91 9.83
C VAL A 81 9.56 -0.21 11.10
N SER A 82 9.20 1.06 11.31
CA SER A 82 9.55 1.80 12.53
C SER A 82 8.91 1.24 13.81
N MET A 83 7.82 0.47 13.72
CA MET A 83 7.16 -0.14 14.89
C MET A 83 7.68 -1.55 15.21
N PHE A 84 8.18 -2.27 14.21
CA PHE A 84 8.56 -3.69 14.35
C PHE A 84 10.07 -3.93 14.32
N VAL A 85 10.82 -3.12 13.58
CA VAL A 85 12.26 -3.32 13.34
C VAL A 85 13.13 -2.38 14.17
N PHE A 86 12.63 -1.18 14.46
CA PHE A 86 13.27 -0.19 15.33
C PHE A 86 12.59 -0.14 16.70
#